data_AF-A0A1W9H7A7-F1
#
_entry.id   AF-A0A1W9H7A7-F1
#
_cell.length_a   1.000
_cell.length_b   1.000
_cell.length_c   1.000
_cell.angle_alpha   90.00
_cell.angle_beta   90.00
_cell.angle_gamma   90.00
#
_symmetry.space_group_name_H-M   'P 1'
#
loop_
_entity.id
_entity.type
_entity.pdbx_description
1 polymer ?
#
loop_
_entity_poly.entity_id
_entity_poly.type
_entity_poly.pdbx_seq_one_letter_code
_entity_poly.pdbx_strand_id
1 'polypeptide(L)'
;MKALKISAILSVLAFGLMTASAFAEVPALPSHINPNDHVAAATYYENLAKEEAAIVEKYQQDLEEHEDHAYVYGRRGQDDVSHLRANIREHEHQLEEDLAQAELHKNMLTVDQQAKSTSSNSINAAAIQ
;
A
#
# COMPACT_ATOMS: atom_id res chain seq x y z
N MET A 1 -41.05 -36.97 -6.66
CA MET A 1 -39.86 -36.89 -7.52
C MET A 1 -39.41 -35.44 -7.58
N LYS A 2 -38.22 -35.19 -7.03
CA LYS A 2 -37.24 -34.11 -7.27
C LYS A 2 -37.73 -32.65 -7.32
N ALA A 3 -37.52 -31.96 -6.19
CA ALA A 3 -37.43 -30.51 -6.11
C ALA A 3 -36.23 -30.01 -6.93
N LEU A 4 -36.46 -29.07 -7.83
CA LEU A 4 -35.41 -28.39 -8.58
C LEU A 4 -34.90 -27.22 -7.72
N LYS A 5 -33.70 -27.36 -7.17
CA LYS A 5 -33.03 -26.29 -6.41
C LYS A 5 -32.46 -25.28 -7.39
N ILE A 6 -33.09 -24.11 -7.51
CA ILE A 6 -32.49 -22.97 -8.20
C ILE A 6 -31.52 -22.31 -7.21
N SER A 7 -30.28 -22.78 -7.20
CA SER A 7 -29.16 -22.01 -6.65
C SER A 7 -28.79 -20.99 -7.71
N ALA A 8 -29.45 -19.83 -7.67
CA ALA A 8 -28.97 -18.67 -8.41
C ALA A 8 -27.76 -18.13 -7.66
N ILE A 9 -26.58 -18.48 -8.16
CA ILE A 9 -25.31 -17.86 -7.83
C ILE A 9 -25.43 -16.39 -8.25
N LEU A 10 -25.80 -15.52 -7.30
CA LEU A 10 -25.57 -14.10 -7.45
C LEU A 10 -24.13 -13.87 -6.99
N SER A 11 -23.19 -14.15 -7.90
CA SER A 11 -21.81 -13.71 -7.76
C SER A 11 -21.86 -12.19 -7.69
N VAL A 12 -21.74 -11.63 -6.49
CA VAL A 12 -21.43 -10.22 -6.28
C VAL A 12 -19.98 -10.08 -6.70
N LEU A 13 -19.78 -10.02 -8.01
CA LEU A 13 -18.57 -9.53 -8.62
C LEU A 13 -18.57 -8.03 -8.30
N ALA A 14 -18.03 -7.68 -7.13
CA ALA A 14 -17.71 -6.32 -6.76
C ALA A 14 -16.56 -5.87 -7.66
N PHE A 15 -16.87 -5.60 -8.93
CA PHE A 15 -16.09 -4.69 -9.76
C PHE A 15 -16.32 -3.29 -9.20
N GLY A 16 -15.69 -3.02 -8.05
CA GLY A 16 -15.41 -1.69 -7.58
C GLY A 16 -14.31 -1.12 -8.48
N LEU A 17 -14.68 -0.72 -9.69
CA LEU A 17 -13.84 0.11 -10.53
C LEU A 17 -13.85 1.51 -9.90
N MET A 18 -13.02 1.71 -8.87
CA MET A 18 -12.65 3.05 -8.43
C MET A 18 -11.66 3.59 -9.46
N THR A 19 -12.20 4.14 -10.55
CA THR A 19 -11.41 4.97 -11.46
C THR A 19 -11.21 6.34 -10.80
N ALA A 20 -10.27 6.43 -9.87
CA ALA A 20 -9.58 7.68 -9.60
C ALA A 20 -8.25 7.60 -10.35
N SER A 21 -8.19 8.18 -11.55
CA SER A 21 -6.91 8.56 -12.14
C SER A 21 -6.40 9.78 -11.37
N ALA A 22 -5.85 9.54 -10.19
CA ALA A 22 -5.11 10.50 -9.40
C ALA A 22 -3.68 9.95 -9.35
N PHE A 23 -2.80 10.68 -10.01
CA PHE A 23 -1.34 10.54 -9.96
C PHE A 23 -0.85 10.09 -8.59
N ALA A 24 0.22 9.29 -8.55
CA ALA A 24 1.04 9.00 -7.37
C ALA A 24 1.13 10.24 -6.46
N GLU A 25 0.24 10.29 -5.48
CA GLU A 25 0.17 11.29 -4.44
C GLU A 25 0.10 10.47 -3.17
N VAL A 26 1.21 10.48 -2.44
CA VAL A 26 1.31 9.88 -1.12
C VAL A 26 0.03 10.19 -0.34
N PRO A 27 -0.74 9.16 0.06
CA PRO A 27 -2.03 9.38 0.68
C PRO A 27 -1.86 10.17 1.98
N ALA A 28 -2.61 11.25 2.10
CA ALA A 28 -2.60 12.05 3.32
C ALA A 28 -3.01 11.20 4.54
N LEU A 29 -2.38 11.47 5.69
CA LEU A 29 -2.74 10.79 6.92
C LEU A 29 -4.25 10.93 7.21
N PRO A 30 -4.94 9.83 7.57
CA PRO A 30 -6.32 9.88 8.02
C PRO A 30 -6.50 10.86 9.17
N SER A 31 -7.65 11.55 9.21
CA SER A 31 -7.92 12.61 10.22
C SER A 31 -7.86 12.16 11.68
N HIS A 32 -7.91 10.85 11.95
CA HIS A 32 -7.78 10.28 13.29
C HIS A 32 -6.34 10.01 13.72
N ILE A 33 -5.37 10.06 12.80
CA ILE A 33 -3.94 9.94 13.10
C ILE A 33 -3.37 11.33 13.34
N ASN A 34 -2.80 11.55 14.52
CA ASN A 34 -2.10 12.80 14.81
C ASN A 34 -0.81 12.86 13.96
N PRO A 35 -0.55 13.94 13.21
CA PRO A 35 0.66 14.09 12.40
C PRO A 35 1.98 14.00 13.21
N ASN A 36 1.93 14.33 14.50
CA ASN A 36 3.07 14.22 15.42
C ASN A 36 3.16 12.86 16.12
N ASP A 37 2.18 11.97 15.92
CA ASP A 37 2.29 10.57 16.33
C ASP A 37 3.02 9.80 15.23
N HIS A 38 4.34 9.94 15.25
CA HIS A 38 5.20 9.32 14.25
C HIS A 38 5.18 7.78 14.30
N VAL A 39 4.74 7.15 15.41
CA VAL A 39 4.53 5.70 15.47
C VAL A 39 3.29 5.31 14.67
N ALA A 40 2.17 6.00 14.92
CA ALA A 40 0.92 5.73 14.21
C ALA A 40 1.05 6.02 12.70
N ALA A 41 1.71 7.11 12.33
CA ALA A 41 1.96 7.46 10.95
C ALA A 41 2.87 6.44 10.23
N ALA A 42 3.97 6.01 10.87
CA ALA A 42 4.81 4.96 10.28
C ALA A 42 4.04 3.66 10.07
N THR A 43 3.23 3.25 11.06
CA THR A 43 2.40 2.05 10.98
C THR A 43 1.36 2.13 9.85
N TYR A 44 0.79 3.32 9.62
CA TYR A 44 -0.17 3.54 8.54
C TYR A 44 0.46 3.26 7.17
N TYR A 45 1.57 3.92 6.85
CA TYR A 45 2.24 3.72 5.57
C TYR A 45 2.83 2.32 5.42
N GLU A 46 3.30 1.68 6.50
CA GLU A 46 3.69 0.25 6.45
C GLU A 46 2.54 -0.68 6.06
N ASN A 47 1.31 -0.35 6.46
CA ASN A 47 0.15 -1.16 6.09
C ASN A 47 -0.26 -0.93 4.64
N LEU A 48 -0.15 0.30 4.13
CA LEU A 48 -0.32 0.58 2.70
C LEU A 48 0.73 -0.14 1.85
N ALA A 49 2.00 -0.09 2.25
CA ALA A 49 3.07 -0.84 1.59
C ALA A 49 2.77 -2.36 1.55
N LYS A 50 2.20 -2.94 2.61
CA LYS A 50 1.79 -4.35 2.59
C LYS A 50 0.64 -4.63 1.61
N GLU A 51 -0.30 -3.70 1.48
CA GLU A 51 -1.40 -3.80 0.53
C GLU A 51 -0.87 -3.74 -0.91
N GLU A 52 -0.01 -2.76 -1.22
CA GLU A 52 0.64 -2.60 -2.52
C GLU A 52 1.49 -3.82 -2.89
N ALA A 53 2.27 -4.36 -1.96
CA ALA A 53 3.06 -5.57 -2.18
C ALA A 53 2.17 -6.79 -2.52
N ALA A 54 1.03 -6.95 -1.84
CA ALA A 54 0.08 -8.02 -2.14
C ALA A 54 -0.58 -7.85 -3.52
N ILE A 55 -0.85 -6.61 -3.94
CA ILE A 55 -1.38 -6.29 -5.27
C ILE A 55 -0.34 -6.62 -6.35
N VAL A 56 0.92 -6.22 -6.15
CA VAL A 56 2.03 -6.54 -7.07
C VAL A 56 2.19 -8.05 -7.23
N GLU A 57 2.21 -8.81 -6.12
CA GLU A 57 2.31 -10.27 -6.17
C GLU A 57 1.17 -10.89 -7.00
N LYS A 58 -0.06 -10.41 -6.81
CA LYS A 58 -1.21 -10.87 -7.58
C LYS A 58 -1.06 -10.58 -9.07
N TYR A 59 -0.70 -9.36 -9.46
CA TYR A 59 -0.54 -9.03 -10.87
C TYR A 59 0.64 -9.76 -11.52
N GLN A 60 1.69 -10.07 -10.77
CA GLN A 60 2.78 -10.91 -11.25
C GLN A 60 2.31 -12.33 -11.54
N GLN A 61 1.48 -12.93 -10.67
CA GLN A 61 0.87 -14.25 -10.91
C GLN A 61 -0.07 -14.23 -12.13
N ASP A 62 -0.92 -13.21 -12.26
CA ASP A 62 -1.82 -13.05 -13.42
C ASP A 62 -1.01 -12.87 -14.72
N LEU A 63 0.11 -12.13 -14.66
CA LEU A 63 1.01 -11.94 -15.79
C LEU A 63 1.68 -13.24 -16.23
N GLU A 64 2.18 -14.03 -15.28
CA GLU A 64 2.77 -15.35 -15.53
C GLU A 64 1.74 -16.28 -16.20
N GLU A 65 0.50 -16.33 -15.71
CA GLU A 65 -0.56 -17.14 -16.32
C GLU A 65 -0.83 -16.73 -17.77
N HIS A 66 -0.93 -15.42 -18.03
CA HIS A 66 -1.18 -14.88 -19.37
C HIS A 66 -0.01 -15.13 -20.34
N GLU A 67 1.23 -15.03 -19.88
CA GLU A 67 2.43 -15.26 -20.68
C GLU A 67 2.62 -16.75 -20.99
N ASP A 68 2.44 -17.63 -20.01
CA ASP A 68 2.56 -19.09 -20.17
C ASP A 68 1.46 -19.69 -21.05
N HIS A 69 0.26 -19.09 -21.02
CA HIS A 69 -0.89 -19.55 -21.78
C HIS A 69 -1.27 -18.58 -22.90
N ALA A 70 -0.30 -17.86 -23.48
CA ALA A 70 -0.55 -16.86 -24.54
C ALA A 70 -1.38 -17.40 -25.73
N TYR A 71 -1.29 -18.71 -26.01
CA TYR A 71 -2.08 -19.38 -27.06
C TYR A 71 -3.59 -19.43 -26.77
N VAL A 72 -4.00 -19.28 -25.50
CA VAL A 72 -5.42 -19.29 -25.06
C VAL A 72 -6.08 -17.94 -25.30
N TYR A 73 -5.35 -16.84 -25.08
CA TYR A 73 -5.92 -15.48 -25.07
C TYR A 73 -5.83 -14.76 -26.43
N GLY A 74 -4.89 -15.18 -27.28
CA GLY A 74 -4.69 -14.58 -28.61
C GLY A 74 -4.36 -13.09 -28.53
N ARG A 75 -4.86 -12.28 -29.48
CA ARG A 75 -4.53 -10.85 -29.56
C ARG A 75 -4.95 -10.05 -28.32
N ARG A 76 -6.11 -10.38 -27.73
CA ARG A 76 -6.61 -9.69 -26.53
C ARG A 76 -5.69 -9.90 -25.33
N GLY A 77 -5.06 -11.07 -25.23
CA GLY A 77 -4.06 -11.33 -24.20
C GLY A 77 -2.84 -10.39 -24.24
N GLN A 78 -2.51 -9.81 -25.41
CA GLN A 78 -1.41 -8.85 -25.52
C GLN A 78 -1.76 -7.49 -24.90
N ASP A 79 -3.02 -7.07 -25.03
CA ASP A 79 -3.52 -5.86 -24.38
C ASP A 79 -3.55 -6.08 -22.85
N ASP A 80 -4.05 -7.23 -22.40
CA ASP A 80 -4.10 -7.61 -20.97
C ASP A 80 -2.70 -7.65 -20.35
N VAL A 81 -1.71 -8.27 -21.01
CA VAL A 81 -0.30 -8.27 -20.58
C VAL A 81 0.27 -6.86 -20.46
N SER A 82 -0.06 -5.98 -21.41
CA SER A 82 0.41 -4.60 -21.38
C SER A 82 -0.19 -3.83 -20.19
N HIS A 83 -1.47 -4.06 -19.88
CA HIS A 83 -2.13 -3.52 -18.69
C HIS A 83 -1.54 -4.07 -17.39
N LEU A 84 -1.34 -5.38 -17.28
CA LEU A 84 -0.74 -6.00 -16.11
C LEU A 84 0.65 -5.43 -15.83
N ARG A 85 1.51 -5.32 -16.85
CA ARG A 85 2.84 -4.71 -16.71
C ARG A 85 2.77 -3.24 -16.30
N ALA A 86 1.78 -2.48 -16.78
CA ALA A 86 1.60 -1.09 -16.37
C ALA A 86 1.17 -0.99 -14.90
N ASN A 87 0.20 -1.82 -14.48
CA ASN A 87 -0.26 -1.88 -13.10
C ASN A 87 0.86 -2.30 -12.16
N ILE A 88 1.67 -3.32 -12.50
CA ILE A 88 2.82 -3.73 -11.68
C ILE A 88 3.75 -2.55 -11.43
N ARG A 89 4.14 -1.81 -12.47
CA ARG A 89 5.03 -0.65 -12.30
C ARG A 89 4.42 0.44 -11.42
N GLU A 90 3.12 0.69 -11.56
CA GLU A 90 2.43 1.70 -10.76
C GLU A 90 2.40 1.31 -9.27
N HIS A 91 2.02 0.08 -8.98
CA HIS A 91 1.92 -0.42 -7.60
C HIS A 91 3.31 -0.63 -6.97
N GLU A 92 4.35 -0.98 -7.75
CA GLU A 92 5.74 -0.97 -7.28
C GLU A 92 6.20 0.44 -6.90
N HIS A 93 5.83 1.46 -7.69
CA HIS A 93 6.13 2.85 -7.37
C HIS A 93 5.42 3.31 -6.08
N GLN A 94 4.13 2.99 -5.92
CA GLN A 94 3.39 3.32 -4.70
C GLN A 94 3.98 2.60 -3.46
N LEU A 95 4.36 1.34 -3.61
CA LEU A 95 5.06 0.58 -2.56
C LEU A 95 6.34 1.30 -2.11
N GLU A 96 7.15 1.79 -3.05
CA GLU A 96 8.38 2.55 -2.73
C GLU A 96 8.05 3.86 -1.98
N GLU A 97 7.04 4.60 -2.41
CA GLU A 97 6.61 5.83 -1.75
C GLU A 97 6.11 5.58 -0.32
N ASP A 98 5.29 4.56 -0.11
CA ASP A 98 4.75 4.21 1.21
C ASP A 98 5.87 3.77 2.17
N LEU A 99 6.83 2.98 1.67
CA LEU A 99 8.01 2.60 2.46
C LEU A 99 8.86 3.81 2.83
N ALA A 100 9.05 4.76 1.91
CA ALA A 100 9.79 5.98 2.18
C ALA A 100 9.11 6.86 3.25
N GLN A 101 7.77 6.95 3.24
CA GLN A 101 7.03 7.66 4.28
C GLN A 101 7.10 6.95 5.64
N ALA A 102 6.98 5.63 5.65
CA ALA A 102 7.15 4.86 6.87
C ALA A 102 8.54 5.09 7.49
N GLU A 103 9.59 5.09 6.68
CA GLU A 103 10.96 5.38 7.13
C GLU A 103 11.12 6.82 7.62
N LEU A 104 10.54 7.80 6.91
CA LEU A 104 10.55 9.20 7.32
C LEU A 104 10.00 9.38 8.75
N HIS A 105 8.83 8.79 9.02
CA HIS A 105 8.22 8.88 10.34
C HIS A 105 9.01 8.11 11.41
N LYS A 106 9.59 6.95 11.09
CA LYS A 106 10.52 6.26 12.01
C LYS A 106 11.72 7.12 12.38
N ASN A 107 12.29 7.84 11.41
CA ASN A 107 13.42 8.72 11.64
C ASN A 107 13.03 9.91 12.54
N MET A 108 11.84 10.47 12.38
CA MET A 108 11.33 11.54 13.25
C MET A 108 11.22 11.10 14.73
N LEU A 109 10.83 9.84 15.00
CA LEU A 109 10.84 9.31 16.37
C LEU A 109 12.23 9.37 17.02
N THR A 110 13.27 9.05 16.26
CA THR A 110 14.65 9.07 16.78
C THR A 110 15.12 10.49 17.11
N VAL A 111 14.73 11.46 16.28
CA VAL A 111 15.07 12.89 16.48
C VAL A 111 14.36 13.43 17.72
N ASP A 112 13.07 13.14 17.89
CA ASP A 112 12.29 13.57 19.06
C ASP A 112 12.84 12.99 20.37
N GLN A 113 13.26 11.71 20.35
CA GLN A 113 13.89 11.06 21.49
C GLN A 113 15.23 11.72 21.86
N GLN A 114 16.05 12.06 20.87
CA GLN A 114 17.33 12.76 21.09
C GLN A 114 17.11 14.18 21.64
N ALA A 115 16.15 14.92 21.10
CA ALA A 115 15.79 16.25 21.57
C ALA A 115 15.33 16.24 23.04
N LYS A 116 14.47 15.28 23.41
CA LYS A 116 13.98 15.12 24.78
C LYS A 116 15.09 14.76 25.77
N SER A 117 16.01 13.91 25.35
CA SER A 117 17.18 13.50 26.15
C SER A 117 18.14 14.67 26.38
N THR A 118 18.38 15.48 25.35
CA THR A 118 19.23 16.68 25.43
C THR A 118 18.63 17.74 26.35
N SER A 119 17.32 17.98 26.25
CA SER A 119 16.59 18.91 27.13
C SER A 119 16.61 18.47 28.59
N SER A 120 16.45 17.17 28.85
CA SER A 120 16.52 16.63 30.21
C SER A 120 17.93 16.79 30.82
N ASN A 121 18.97 16.59 30.02
CA ASN A 121 20.36 16.78 30.46
C ASN A 121 20.70 18.24 30.77
N SER A 122 20.20 19.20 29.98
CA SER A 122 20.45 20.63 30.23
C SER A 122 19.73 21.15 31.49
N ILE A 123 18.50 20.71 31.73
CA ILE A 123 17.75 21.05 32.95
C ILE A 123 18.47 20.54 34.21
N ASN A 124 18.93 19.28 34.18
CA ASN A 124 19.65 18.69 35.30
C ASN A 124 21.00 19.39 35.57
N ALA A 125 21.71 19.80 34.52
CA ALA A 125 22.97 20.55 34.67
C ALA A 125 22.76 21.95 35.29
N ALA A 126 21.67 22.64 34.93
CA ALA A 126 21.32 23.94 35.50
C ALA A 126 20.84 23.86 36.96
N ALA A 127 20.25 22.74 37.39
CA ALA A 127 19.77 22.55 38.76
C ALA A 127 20.89 22.23 39.78
N ILE A 128 22.11 21.95 39.31
CA ILE A 128 23.27 21.57 40.15
C ILE A 128 24.23 22.78 40.37
N GLN A 129 23.99 23.92 39.71
CA GLN A 129 24.72 25.18 39.90
C GLN A 129 23.99 26.11 40.88
#